data_AF-A0A7V0NSL2-F1
#
_entry.id   AF-A0A7V0NSL2-F1
#
_cell.length_a   1.000
_cell.length_b   1.000
_cell.length_c   1.000
_cell.angle_alpha   90.00
_cell.angle_beta   90.00
_cell.angle_gamma   90.00
#
_symmetry.space_group_name_H-M   'P 1'
#
loop_
_entity.id
_entity.type
_entity.pdbx_description
1 polymer ?
#
loop_
_entity_poly.entity_id
_entity_poly.type
_entity_poly.pdbx_seq_one_letter_code
_entity_poly.pdbx_strand_id
1 'polypeptide(L)'
;MSPIVQGLIFIAVLAPSVILHEVAHGWVAERFGDTTARDAGRITLNPLVHIDPMGTVILPAVLALTGAPVFGWAKPVPVVPARLRRPVRDMAIVGLAGPVTNGILALLAGRLLLPAVSGWV
;
A
#
# COMPACT_ATOMS: atom_id res chain seq x y z
N MET A 1 13.25 -13.76 18.41
CA MET A 1 11.93 -14.11 17.82
C MET A 1 12.17 -15.13 16.71
N SER A 2 11.29 -16.11 16.52
CA SER A 2 11.46 -17.09 15.43
C SER A 2 11.24 -16.42 14.05
N PRO A 3 11.86 -16.94 12.97
CA PRO A 3 11.66 -16.40 11.62
C PRO A 3 10.18 -16.35 11.19
N ILE A 4 9.39 -17.32 11.66
CA ILE A 4 7.95 -17.40 11.41
C ILE A 4 7.24 -16.19 12.03
N VAL A 5 7.53 -15.84 13.28
CA VAL A 5 6.91 -14.70 13.96
C VAL A 5 7.30 -13.38 13.27
N GLN A 6 8.55 -13.25 12.82
CA GLN A 6 8.99 -12.07 12.05
C GLN A 6 8.23 -11.94 10.73
N GLY A 7 8.08 -13.04 9.98
CA GLY A 7 7.31 -13.05 8.73
C GLY A 7 5.84 -12.68 8.93
N LEU A 8 5.21 -13.18 9.98
CA LEU A 8 3.81 -12.84 10.31
C LEU A 8 3.65 -11.35 10.64
N ILE A 9 4.55 -10.77 11.44
CA ILE A 9 4.53 -9.34 11.74
C ILE A 9 4.75 -8.52 10.46
N PHE A 10 5.69 -8.93 9.63
CA PHE A 10 5.96 -8.24 8.37
C PHE A 10 4.73 -8.20 7.47
N ILE A 11 4.04 -9.33 7.28
CA ILE A 11 2.81 -9.39 6.49
C ILE A 11 1.69 -8.57 7.14
N ALA A 12 1.52 -8.66 8.46
CA ALA A 12 0.50 -7.94 9.21
C ALA A 12 0.66 -6.40 9.12
N VAL A 13 1.88 -5.91 8.90
CA VAL A 13 2.17 -4.48 8.69
C VAL A 13 2.11 -4.11 7.21
N LEU A 14 2.74 -4.92 6.34
CA LEU A 14 2.87 -4.62 4.91
C LEU A 14 1.51 -4.63 4.20
N ALA A 15 0.70 -5.66 4.43
CA ALA A 15 -0.57 -5.82 3.75
C ALA A 15 -1.52 -4.61 3.94
N PRO A 16 -1.86 -4.19 5.18
CA PRO A 16 -2.70 -3.02 5.36
C PRO A 16 -2.03 -1.72 4.88
N SER A 17 -0.71 -1.59 5.00
CA SER A 17 0.00 -0.40 4.51
C SER A 17 -0.17 -0.23 3.01
N VAL A 18 0.09 -1.29 2.24
CA VAL A 18 -0.02 -1.25 0.77
C VAL A 18 -1.48 -1.09 0.33
N ILE A 19 -2.42 -1.79 0.96
CA ILE A 19 -3.85 -1.68 0.62
C ILE A 19 -4.36 -0.27 0.88
N LEU A 20 -4.08 0.31 2.05
CA LEU A 20 -4.52 1.66 2.39
C LEU A 20 -3.82 2.72 1.54
N HIS A 21 -2.56 2.49 1.15
CA HIS A 21 -1.83 3.35 0.21
C HIS A 21 -2.54 3.46 -1.14
N GLU A 22 -2.88 2.31 -1.75
CA GLU A 22 -3.59 2.27 -3.03
C GLU A 22 -5.02 2.82 -2.91
N VAL A 23 -5.74 2.44 -1.85
CA VAL A 23 -7.09 2.97 -1.59
C VAL A 23 -7.06 4.49 -1.44
N ALA A 24 -6.04 5.06 -0.81
CA ALA A 24 -5.89 6.50 -0.67
C ALA A 24 -5.70 7.21 -2.01
N HIS A 25 -4.87 6.66 -2.92
CA HIS A 25 -4.74 7.19 -4.27
C HIS A 25 -6.09 7.24 -4.99
N GLY A 26 -6.84 6.14 -4.99
CA GLY A 26 -8.15 6.06 -5.65
C GLY A 26 -9.19 6.99 -5.02
N TRP A 27 -9.22 7.04 -3.68
CA TRP A 27 -10.15 7.90 -2.94
C TRP A 27 -9.87 9.39 -3.19
N VAL A 28 -8.60 9.82 -3.17
CA VAL A 28 -8.25 11.21 -3.45
C VAL A 28 -8.53 11.57 -4.92
N ALA A 29 -8.23 10.67 -5.86
CA ALA A 29 -8.54 10.88 -7.28
C ALA A 29 -10.05 11.09 -7.51
N GLU A 30 -10.89 10.30 -6.84
CA GLU A 30 -12.35 10.44 -6.88
C GLU A 30 -12.82 11.82 -6.38
N ARG A 31 -12.22 12.33 -5.30
CA ARG A 31 -12.53 13.68 -4.78
C ARG A 31 -12.16 14.79 -5.76
N PHE A 32 -11.17 14.56 -6.61
CA PHE A 32 -10.78 15.47 -7.69
C PHE A 32 -11.51 15.23 -9.01
N GLY A 33 -12.44 14.28 -9.08
CA GLY A 33 -13.34 14.05 -10.21
C GLY A 33 -13.09 12.75 -10.99
N ASP A 34 -12.01 12.02 -10.69
CA ASP A 34 -11.70 10.78 -11.38
C ASP A 34 -12.30 9.56 -10.67
N THR A 35 -13.42 9.05 -11.18
CA THR A 35 -14.12 7.89 -10.62
C THR A 35 -13.54 6.54 -11.06
N THR A 36 -12.47 6.51 -11.86
CA THR A 36 -11.96 5.28 -12.51
C THR A 36 -11.64 4.17 -11.52
N ALA A 37 -10.97 4.47 -10.40
CA ALA A 37 -10.66 3.48 -9.37
C ALA A 37 -11.92 2.90 -8.71
N ARG A 38 -12.94 3.74 -8.46
CA ARG A 38 -14.21 3.31 -7.88
C ARG A 38 -14.98 2.42 -8.85
N ASP A 39 -15.09 2.84 -10.10
CA ASP A 39 -15.83 2.13 -11.14
C ASP A 39 -15.18 0.78 -11.47
N ALA A 40 -13.85 0.68 -11.31
CA ALA A 40 -13.11 -0.58 -11.42
C ALA A 40 -13.18 -1.47 -10.15
N GLY A 41 -13.90 -1.05 -9.10
CA GLY A 41 -14.00 -1.77 -7.84
C GLY A 41 -12.68 -1.82 -7.04
N ARG A 42 -11.77 -0.87 -7.27
CA ARG A 42 -10.41 -0.86 -6.71
C ARG A 42 -10.28 -0.05 -5.42
N ILE A 43 -11.28 0.75 -5.04
CA ILE A 43 -11.37 1.40 -3.73
C ILE A 43 -12.01 0.43 -2.73
N THR A 44 -11.21 -0.55 -2.27
CA THR A 44 -11.67 -1.62 -1.37
C THR A 44 -10.52 -2.11 -0.49
N LEU A 45 -10.86 -2.57 0.72
CA LEU A 45 -9.90 -3.21 1.63
C LEU A 45 -9.67 -4.70 1.32
N ASN A 46 -10.34 -5.25 0.29
CA ASN A 46 -10.10 -6.61 -0.15
C ASN A 46 -8.65 -6.74 -0.68
N PRO A 47 -7.75 -7.50 -0.02
CA PRO A 47 -6.36 -7.63 -0.45
C PRO A 47 -6.23 -8.23 -1.85
N LEU A 48 -7.16 -9.12 -2.23
CA LEU A 48 -7.05 -9.92 -3.45
C LEU A 48 -7.05 -9.06 -4.73
N VAL A 49 -7.77 -7.93 -4.72
CA VAL A 49 -7.83 -7.07 -5.91
C VAL A 49 -6.53 -6.29 -6.13
N HIS A 50 -5.72 -6.13 -5.08
CA HIS A 50 -4.45 -5.40 -5.08
C HIS A 50 -3.24 -6.30 -5.35
N ILE A 51 -3.44 -7.60 -5.50
CA ILE A 51 -2.37 -8.55 -5.83
C ILE A 51 -2.03 -8.44 -7.32
N ASP A 52 -0.75 -8.26 -7.61
CA ASP A 52 -0.16 -8.54 -8.92
C ASP A 52 0.52 -9.92 -8.83
N PRO A 53 0.07 -10.96 -9.54
CA PRO A 53 0.71 -12.28 -9.48
C PRO A 53 2.21 -12.25 -9.76
N MET A 54 2.67 -11.37 -10.67
CA MET A 54 4.09 -11.22 -10.96
C MET A 54 4.81 -10.47 -9.84
N GLY A 55 4.34 -9.27 -9.51
CA GLY A 55 5.01 -8.39 -8.55
C GLY A 55 4.91 -8.81 -7.09
N THR A 56 3.80 -9.43 -6.70
CA THR A 56 3.48 -9.78 -5.31
C THR A 56 3.87 -11.22 -4.97
N VAL A 57 3.90 -12.15 -5.94
CA VAL A 57 4.13 -13.58 -5.68
C VAL A 57 5.37 -14.11 -6.38
N ILE A 58 5.39 -14.07 -7.72
CA ILE A 58 6.44 -14.74 -8.51
C ILE A 58 7.81 -14.10 -8.27
N LEU A 59 7.92 -12.78 -8.41
CA LEU A 59 9.19 -12.08 -8.24
C LEU A 59 9.76 -12.24 -6.82
N PRO A 60 9.01 -11.98 -5.73
CA PRO A 60 9.51 -12.22 -4.39
C PRO A 60 9.96 -13.67 -4.14
N ALA A 61 9.23 -14.66 -4.67
CA ALA A 61 9.60 -16.06 -4.52
C ALA A 61 10.92 -16.40 -5.23
N VAL A 62 11.12 -15.94 -6.47
CA VAL A 62 12.36 -16.14 -7.21
C VAL A 62 13.54 -15.45 -6.53
N LEU A 63 13.36 -14.22 -6.05
CA LEU A 63 14.41 -13.49 -5.32
C LEU A 63 14.79 -14.20 -4.03
N ALA A 64 13.80 -14.70 -3.27
CA ALA A 64 14.04 -15.47 -2.06
C ALA A 64 14.81 -16.78 -2.34
N LEU A 65 14.46 -17.49 -3.41
CA LEU A 65 15.13 -18.75 -3.80
C LEU A 65 16.56 -18.53 -4.29
N THR A 66 16.85 -17.39 -4.91
CA THR A 66 18.19 -17.05 -5.40
C THR A 66 19.06 -16.36 -4.34
N GLY A 67 18.52 -16.09 -3.15
CA GLY A 67 19.22 -15.37 -2.08
C GLY A 67 19.41 -13.88 -2.36
N ALA A 68 18.70 -13.33 -3.36
CA ALA A 68 18.73 -11.91 -3.69
C ALA A 68 17.85 -11.10 -2.72
N PRO A 69 18.06 -9.77 -2.61
CA PRO A 69 17.18 -8.90 -1.85
C PRO A 69 15.73 -9.01 -2.35
N VAL A 70 14.81 -9.38 -1.46
CA VAL A 70 13.40 -9.60 -1.82
C VAL A 70 12.69 -8.24 -1.92
N PHE A 71 12.08 -7.99 -3.08
CA PHE A 71 11.19 -6.85 -3.31
C PHE A 71 10.03 -7.25 -4.22
N GLY A 72 9.00 -6.42 -4.24
CA GLY A 72 7.80 -6.65 -5.02
C GLY A 72 6.91 -5.41 -5.05
N TRP A 73 5.85 -5.46 -5.85
CA TRP A 73 4.85 -4.39 -5.96
C TRP A 73 3.43 -4.96 -5.92
N ALA A 74 2.49 -4.12 -5.52
CA ALA A 74 1.07 -4.39 -5.65
C ALA A 74 0.56 -3.93 -7.02
N LYS A 75 -0.60 -4.47 -7.40
CA LYS A 75 -1.34 -3.96 -8.55
C LYS A 75 -1.83 -2.54 -8.20
N PRO A 76 -1.45 -1.50 -8.97
CA PRO A 76 -1.82 -0.13 -8.63
C PRO A 76 -3.31 0.13 -8.88
N VAL A 77 -3.89 1.11 -8.18
CA VAL A 77 -5.20 1.68 -8.54
C VAL A 77 -5.10 2.55 -9.79
N PRO A 78 -6.06 2.48 -10.72
CA PRO A 78 -6.03 3.30 -11.92
C PRO A 78 -6.40 4.75 -11.59
N VAL A 79 -5.60 5.69 -12.09
CA VAL A 79 -5.86 7.13 -12.05
C VAL A 79 -5.74 7.69 -13.47
N VAL A 80 -6.72 8.47 -13.90
CA VAL A 80 -6.81 9.05 -15.24
C VAL A 80 -6.71 10.58 -15.13
N PRO A 81 -5.53 11.17 -15.40
CA PRO A 81 -5.31 12.61 -15.24
C PRO A 81 -6.30 13.49 -16.00
N ALA A 82 -6.76 13.04 -17.18
CA ALA A 82 -7.73 13.75 -18.00
C ALA A 82 -9.13 13.87 -17.36
N ARG A 83 -9.44 13.06 -16.34
CA ARG A 83 -10.70 13.11 -15.58
C ARG A 83 -10.61 14.01 -14.33
N LEU A 84 -9.40 14.46 -13.97
CA LEU A 84 -9.19 15.35 -12.84
C LEU A 84 -9.58 16.79 -13.20
N ARG A 85 -10.13 17.53 -12.24
CA ARG A 85 -10.53 18.94 -12.43
C ARG A 85 -9.36 19.86 -12.74
N ARG A 86 -8.19 19.63 -12.14
CA ARG A 86 -6.93 20.35 -12.42
C ARG A 86 -5.77 19.35 -12.56
N PRO A 87 -5.56 18.76 -13.75
CA PRO A 87 -4.75 17.56 -13.93
C PRO A 87 -3.36 17.60 -13.29
N VAL A 88 -2.59 18.68 -13.48
CA VAL A 88 -1.22 18.75 -12.95
C VAL A 88 -1.21 18.81 -11.41
N ARG A 89 -1.98 19.72 -10.83
CA ARG A 89 -2.04 19.90 -9.37
C ARG A 89 -2.65 18.67 -8.69
N ASP A 90 -3.78 18.22 -9.22
CA ASP A 90 -4.55 17.15 -8.60
C ASP A 90 -3.79 15.82 -8.70
N MET A 91 -3.07 15.57 -9.80
CA MET A 91 -2.20 14.39 -9.92
C MET A 91 -1.06 14.41 -8.89
N ALA A 92 -0.47 15.58 -8.61
CA ALA A 92 0.55 15.71 -7.56
C ALA A 92 -0.04 15.40 -6.18
N ILE A 93 -1.24 15.89 -5.87
CA ILE A 93 -1.92 15.60 -4.59
C ILE A 93 -2.30 14.12 -4.49
N VAL A 94 -2.84 13.54 -5.56
CA VAL A 94 -3.13 12.10 -5.63
C VAL A 94 -1.86 11.30 -5.39
N GLY A 95 -0.74 11.63 -6.04
CA GLY A 95 0.54 10.96 -5.84
C GLY A 95 1.09 11.02 -4.42
N LEU A 96 0.73 12.04 -3.64
CA LEU A 96 1.10 12.15 -2.22
C LEU A 96 0.15 11.38 -1.29
N ALA A 97 -1.05 11.03 -1.72
CA ALA A 97 -2.08 10.41 -0.87
C ALA A 97 -1.60 9.09 -0.24
N GLY A 98 -0.99 8.21 -1.04
CA GLY A 98 -0.42 6.96 -0.57
C GLY A 98 0.71 7.15 0.44
N PRO A 99 1.78 7.90 0.11
CA PRO A 99 2.87 8.19 1.05
C PRO A 99 2.42 8.83 2.35
N VAL A 100 1.49 9.80 2.30
CA VAL A 100 0.92 10.44 3.50
C VAL A 100 0.16 9.42 4.35
N THR A 101 -0.60 8.52 3.73
CA THR A 101 -1.32 7.45 4.43
C THR A 101 -0.34 6.53 5.16
N ASN A 102 0.74 6.10 4.51
CA ASN A 102 1.78 5.30 5.15
C ASN A 102 2.50 6.05 6.28
N GLY A 103 2.73 7.35 6.12
CA GLY A 103 3.28 8.20 7.19
C GLY A 103 2.39 8.24 8.42
N ILE A 104 1.07 8.39 8.23
CA ILE A 104 0.09 8.35 9.32
C ILE A 104 0.08 6.97 9.98
N LEU A 105 0.06 5.89 9.18
CA LEU A 105 0.11 4.52 9.71
C LEU A 105 1.38 4.27 10.53
N ALA A 106 2.54 4.74 10.06
CA ALA A 106 3.80 4.62 10.78
C ALA A 106 3.78 5.38 12.12
N LEU A 107 3.21 6.60 12.15
CA LEU A 107 3.07 7.37 13.38
C LEU A 107 2.12 6.68 14.38
N LEU A 108 0.98 6.18 13.91
CA LEU A 108 -0.01 5.48 14.76
C LEU A 108 0.55 4.16 15.29
N ALA A 109 1.10 3.32 14.41
CA ALA A 109 1.75 2.08 14.78
C ALA A 109 2.90 2.35 15.75
N GLY A 110 3.69 3.39 15.48
CA GLY A 110 4.77 3.79 16.37
C GLY A 110 4.25 4.15 17.76
N ARG A 111 3.26 5.04 17.87
CA ARG A 111 2.71 5.46 19.16
C ARG A 111 2.06 4.33 19.96
N LEU A 112 1.40 3.39 19.29
CA LEU A 112 0.63 2.31 19.92
C LEU A 112 1.49 1.09 20.24
N LEU A 113 2.47 0.76 19.39
CA LEU A 113 3.27 -0.46 19.51
C LEU A 113 4.62 -0.21 20.18
N LEU A 114 5.28 0.95 20.02
CA LEU A 114 6.57 1.19 20.70
C LEU A 114 6.50 1.01 22.21
N PRO A 115 5.50 1.55 22.95
CA PRO A 115 5.40 1.34 24.39
C PRO A 115 5.27 -0.15 24.75
N ALA A 116 4.49 -0.91 23.97
CA ALA A 116 4.25 -2.34 24.17
C ALA A 116 5.47 -3.21 23.88
N VAL A 117 6.38 -2.76 23.02
CA VAL A 117 7.61 -3.50 22.65
C VAL A 117 8.82 -3.01 23.46
N SER A 118 8.84 -1.75 23.90
CA SER A 118 9.93 -1.17 24.72
C SER A 118 10.05 -1.76 26.13
N GLY A 119 9.00 -2.43 26.63
CA GLY A 119 9.08 -3.24 27.85
C GLY A 119 9.67 -4.64 27.64
N TRP A 120 10.01 -5.01 26.40
CA TRP A 120 10.54 -6.32 26.00
C TRP A 120 11.99 -6.26 25.48
N VAL A 121 12.60 -5.07 25.47
CA VAL A 121 14.01 -4.86 25.05
C VAL A 121 14.87 -4.59 26.27
#